data_AF-A0A2U2CA22-F1
#
_entry.id   AF-A0A2U2CA22-F1
#
_cell.length_a   1.000
_cell.length_b   1.000
_cell.length_c   1.000
_cell.angle_alpha   90.00
_cell.angle_beta   90.00
_cell.angle_gamma   90.00
#
_symmetry.space_group_name_H-M   'P 1'
#
loop_
_entity.id
_entity.type
_entity.pdbx_description
1 polymer ?
#
loop_
_entity_poly.entity_id
_entity_poly.type
_entity_poly.pdbx_seq_one_letter_code
_entity_poly.pdbx_strand_id
1 'polypeptide(L)'
;MARKRFWGIIAAAILVTALAGPFHTMDEMGFAGRLAYWATAILAGAFLATPLSFITRELNRGGHMHWALAATIASAIAAPVMLGLILFMEVQIRGLIPGSVLTLAIYVIVPLAVVNLVVNGFVALGDRDTKAISAEAFRPRFADPSTDPVSGPVSEPVPDPGSNAAADTLPTATVTPLLFEKLPSDLGSDLISLRAQNHYVEVTTTRGTAQVLMRLSDAERDLAPYEGMRVHRSWWVNLAHVASHARTSAGGMELTLSNGQKVPVSRNQRAALRAALPGRGESGDLSEAAE
;
A
#
# COMPACT_ATOMS: atom_id res chain seq x y z
N MET A 1 -15.74 -4.68 8.48
CA MET A 1 -16.36 -3.42 8.95
C MET A 1 -16.27 -2.27 7.95
N ALA A 2 -15.16 -2.07 7.25
CA ALA A 2 -14.95 -0.96 6.31
C ALA A 2 -16.06 -0.79 5.24
N ARG A 3 -16.51 -1.89 4.61
CA ARG A 3 -17.58 -1.83 3.58
C ARG A 3 -18.91 -1.32 4.13
N LYS A 4 -19.32 -1.73 5.33
CA LYS A 4 -20.57 -1.26 5.96
C LYS A 4 -20.51 0.23 6.31
N ARG A 5 -19.35 0.70 6.81
CA ARG A 5 -19.12 2.12 7.13
C ARG A 5 -19.17 3.01 5.88
N PHE A 6 -18.57 2.56 4.78
CA PHE A 6 -18.60 3.27 3.50
C PHE A 6 -20.03 3.52 3.00
N TRP A 7 -20.85 2.47 2.94
CA TRP A 7 -22.25 2.60 2.51
C TRP A 7 -23.09 3.42 3.49
N GLY A 8 -22.80 3.36 4.79
CA GLY A 8 -23.44 4.21 5.79
C GLY A 8 -23.16 5.71 5.58
N ILE A 9 -21.92 6.07 5.23
CA ILE A 9 -21.54 7.46 4.93
C ILE A 9 -22.23 7.95 3.65
N ILE A 10 -22.27 7.13 2.59
CA ILE A 10 -22.99 7.47 1.35
C ILE A 10 -24.48 7.71 1.63
N ALA A 11 -25.13 6.80 2.36
CA ALA A 11 -26.54 6.94 2.71
C ALA A 11 -26.81 8.22 3.53
N ALA A 12 -25.95 8.52 4.50
CA ALA A 12 -26.05 9.74 5.31
C ALA A 12 -25.85 11.01 4.46
N ALA A 13 -24.88 11.03 3.55
CA ALA A 13 -24.65 12.16 2.65
C ALA A 13 -25.84 12.41 1.73
N ILE A 14 -26.44 11.35 1.17
CA ILE A 14 -27.65 11.43 0.35
C ILE A 14 -28.82 12.01 1.16
N LEU A 15 -29.02 11.52 2.39
CA LEU A 15 -30.10 12.00 3.24
C LEU A 15 -29.93 13.48 3.60
N VAL A 16 -28.71 13.88 4.01
CA VAL A 16 -28.40 15.26 4.40
C VAL A 16 -28.57 16.21 3.21
N THR A 17 -28.07 15.84 2.03
CA THR A 17 -28.22 16.69 0.83
C THR A 17 -29.67 16.75 0.34
N ALA A 18 -30.42 15.65 0.43
CA ALA A 18 -31.86 15.67 0.14
C ALA A 18 -32.64 16.56 1.11
N LEU A 19 -32.27 16.58 2.40
CA LEU A 19 -32.88 17.45 3.41
C LEU A 19 -32.51 18.92 3.21
N ALA A 20 -31.23 19.21 2.95
CA ALA A 20 -30.75 20.57 2.70
C ALA A 20 -31.30 21.14 1.37
N GLY A 21 -31.59 20.27 0.41
CA GLY A 21 -32.04 20.60 -0.94
C GLY A 21 -31.29 21.76 -1.63
N PRO A 22 -29.97 21.63 -1.84
CA PRO A 22 -29.20 22.61 -2.64
C PRO A 22 -29.76 22.78 -4.05
N PHE A 23 -29.30 23.81 -4.77
CA PHE A 23 -29.69 24.09 -6.15
C PHE A 23 -31.19 24.33 -6.34
N HIS A 24 -31.86 24.95 -5.36
CA HIS A 24 -33.30 25.22 -5.38
C HIS A 24 -34.16 23.95 -5.49
N THR A 25 -33.59 22.77 -5.23
CA THR A 25 -34.36 21.50 -5.28
C THR A 25 -35.46 21.44 -4.21
N MET A 26 -35.37 22.27 -3.16
CA MET A 26 -36.46 22.48 -2.19
C MET A 26 -37.73 23.03 -2.83
N ASP A 27 -37.57 23.96 -3.78
CA ASP A 27 -38.68 24.71 -4.38
C ASP A 27 -39.31 23.93 -5.55
N GLU A 28 -38.51 23.11 -6.23
CA GLU A 28 -38.89 22.43 -7.47
C GLU A 28 -39.31 20.96 -7.25
N MET A 29 -38.94 20.34 -6.12
CA MET A 29 -39.13 18.89 -5.91
C MET A 29 -39.66 18.52 -4.52
N GLY A 30 -40.58 17.56 -4.51
CA GLY A 30 -40.91 16.79 -3.31
C GLY A 30 -39.70 16.01 -2.77
N PHE A 31 -39.76 15.61 -1.50
CA PHE A 31 -38.65 14.94 -0.81
C PHE A 31 -38.15 13.68 -1.54
N ALA A 32 -39.06 12.87 -2.09
CA ALA A 32 -38.68 11.67 -2.85
C ALA A 32 -37.88 12.00 -4.12
N GLY A 33 -38.25 13.08 -4.83
CA GLY A 33 -37.51 13.57 -6.00
C GLY A 33 -36.11 14.03 -5.64
N ARG A 34 -35.98 14.76 -4.52
CA ARG A 34 -34.66 15.17 -3.97
C ARG A 34 -33.81 13.97 -3.61
N LEU A 35 -34.37 12.96 -2.95
CA LEU A 35 -33.64 11.75 -2.58
C LEU A 35 -33.08 11.04 -3.83
N ALA A 36 -33.87 10.92 -4.89
CA ALA A 36 -33.44 10.31 -6.15
C ALA A 36 -32.36 11.15 -6.88
N TYR A 37 -32.53 12.48 -6.92
CA TYR A 37 -31.56 13.42 -7.50
C TYR A 37 -30.20 13.28 -6.80
N TRP A 38 -30.20 13.40 -5.46
CA TRP A 38 -28.97 13.38 -4.67
C TRP A 38 -28.33 11.99 -4.58
N ALA A 39 -29.12 10.91 -4.59
CA ALA A 39 -28.61 9.56 -4.74
C ALA A 39 -27.85 9.40 -6.07
N THR A 40 -28.43 9.88 -7.17
CA THR A 40 -27.81 9.81 -8.50
C THR A 40 -26.50 10.59 -8.54
N ALA A 41 -26.50 11.83 -8.07
CA ALA A 41 -25.31 12.69 -8.05
C ALA A 41 -24.18 12.09 -7.19
N ILE A 42 -24.48 11.65 -5.97
CA ILE A 42 -23.47 11.13 -5.03
C ILE A 42 -22.93 9.77 -5.48
N LEU A 43 -23.79 8.88 -5.99
CA LEU A 43 -23.34 7.58 -6.51
C LEU A 43 -22.50 7.74 -7.78
N ALA A 44 -22.89 8.65 -8.68
CA ALA A 44 -22.08 8.98 -9.86
C ALA A 44 -20.72 9.54 -9.47
N GLY A 45 -20.67 10.47 -8.50
CA GLY A 45 -19.42 11.00 -7.96
C GLY A 45 -18.52 9.91 -7.34
N ALA A 46 -19.10 9.01 -6.53
CA ALA A 46 -18.37 7.88 -5.94
C ALA A 46 -17.83 6.91 -7.02
N PHE A 47 -18.63 6.65 -8.06
CA PHE A 47 -18.22 5.83 -9.19
C PHE A 47 -17.09 6.49 -9.98
N LEU A 48 -17.16 7.80 -10.23
CA LEU A 48 -16.11 8.60 -10.88
C LEU A 48 -14.82 8.67 -10.05
N ALA A 49 -14.91 8.72 -8.72
CA ALA A 49 -13.76 8.80 -7.83
C ALA A 49 -12.90 7.51 -7.80
N THR A 50 -13.49 6.36 -8.13
CA THR A 50 -12.81 5.05 -8.12
C THR A 50 -11.71 4.94 -9.20
N PRO A 51 -11.99 5.16 -10.50
CA PRO A 51 -10.94 5.21 -11.53
C PRO A 51 -10.03 6.42 -11.35
N LEU A 52 -10.51 7.52 -10.77
CA LEU A 52 -9.69 8.70 -10.47
C LEU A 52 -8.53 8.39 -9.53
N SER A 53 -8.82 7.61 -8.49
CA SER A 53 -7.83 7.16 -7.50
C SER A 53 -6.82 6.20 -8.13
N PHE A 54 -7.23 5.43 -9.14
CA PHE A 54 -6.35 4.56 -9.91
C PHE A 54 -5.44 5.36 -10.85
N ILE A 55 -5.99 6.33 -11.60
CA ILE A 55 -5.24 7.21 -12.50
C ILE A 55 -4.23 8.06 -11.72
N THR A 56 -4.62 8.60 -10.56
CA THR A 56 -3.72 9.37 -9.69
C THR A 56 -2.54 8.52 -9.24
N ARG A 57 -2.78 7.25 -8.90
CA ARG A 57 -1.74 6.28 -8.53
C ARG A 57 -0.85 5.88 -9.70
N GLU A 58 -1.43 5.68 -10.89
CA GLU A 58 -0.68 5.29 -12.08
C GLU A 58 0.18 6.46 -12.60
N LEU A 59 -0.36 7.68 -12.61
CA LEU A 59 0.40 8.90 -12.93
C LEU A 59 1.56 9.12 -11.95
N ASN A 60 1.40 8.70 -10.69
CA ASN A 60 2.44 8.83 -9.67
C ASN A 60 3.22 7.54 -9.41
N ARG A 61 3.20 6.56 -10.32
CA ARG A 61 3.88 5.27 -10.13
C ARG A 61 5.38 5.38 -9.92
N GLY A 62 6.01 6.43 -10.45
CA GLY A 62 7.45 6.70 -10.32
C GLY A 62 7.82 7.62 -9.15
N GLY A 63 6.84 8.14 -8.40
CA GLY A 63 7.10 9.10 -7.31
C GLY A 63 7.66 10.46 -7.76
N HIS A 64 7.73 10.72 -9.07
CA HIS A 64 8.26 11.96 -9.63
C HIS A 64 7.32 13.16 -9.44
N MET A 65 6.04 12.92 -9.15
CA MET A 65 5.01 13.96 -9.04
C MET A 65 4.58 14.13 -7.58
N HIS A 66 4.49 15.37 -7.10
CA HIS A 66 3.89 15.62 -5.78
C HIS A 66 2.42 15.13 -5.80
N TRP A 67 1.98 14.45 -4.74
CA TRP A 67 0.64 13.83 -4.65
C TRP A 67 -0.50 14.82 -4.96
N ALA A 68 -0.34 16.09 -4.56
CA ALA A 68 -1.31 17.13 -4.81
C ALA A 68 -1.43 17.46 -6.30
N LEU A 69 -0.33 17.44 -7.05
CA LEU A 69 -0.34 17.72 -8.49
C LEU A 69 -1.00 16.57 -9.26
N ALA A 70 -0.72 15.32 -8.90
CA ALA A 70 -1.38 14.16 -9.46
C ALA A 70 -2.90 14.18 -9.18
N ALA A 71 -3.30 14.53 -7.96
CA ALA A 71 -4.70 14.68 -7.57
C ALA A 71 -5.40 15.81 -8.37
N THR A 72 -4.73 16.95 -8.58
CA THR A 72 -5.26 18.06 -9.38
C THR A 72 -5.47 17.69 -10.85
N ILE A 73 -4.51 17.02 -11.47
CA ILE A 73 -4.62 16.56 -12.87
C ILE A 73 -5.79 15.58 -13.00
N ALA A 74 -5.93 14.65 -12.06
CA ALA A 74 -7.05 13.73 -12.04
C ALA A 74 -8.38 14.49 -11.89
N SER A 75 -8.49 15.40 -10.92
CA SER A 75 -9.67 16.26 -10.73
C SER A 75 -10.07 17.06 -11.98
N ALA A 76 -9.10 17.55 -12.75
CA ALA A 76 -9.38 18.30 -13.97
C ALA A 76 -10.11 17.46 -15.04
N ILE A 77 -9.97 16.13 -15.01
CA ILE A 77 -10.65 15.21 -15.93
C ILE A 77 -12.06 14.85 -15.42
N ALA A 78 -12.22 14.64 -14.12
CA ALA A 78 -13.51 14.28 -13.53
C ALA A 78 -14.48 15.45 -13.40
N ALA A 79 -13.97 16.67 -13.19
CA ALA A 79 -14.78 17.86 -12.98
C ALA A 79 -15.72 18.20 -14.16
N PRO A 80 -15.29 18.20 -15.44
CA PRO A 80 -16.18 18.41 -16.57
C PRO A 80 -17.29 17.36 -16.68
N VAL A 81 -17.00 16.10 -16.35
CA VAL A 81 -17.98 15.01 -16.41
C VAL A 81 -19.05 15.18 -15.34
N MET A 82 -18.62 15.45 -14.10
CA MET A 82 -19.55 15.71 -12.99
C MET A 82 -20.36 16.99 -13.23
N LEU A 83 -19.72 18.05 -13.72
CA LEU A 83 -20.40 19.29 -14.09
C LEU A 83 -21.43 19.06 -15.20
N GLY A 84 -21.08 18.30 -16.23
CA GLY A 84 -22.00 17.93 -17.31
C GLY A 84 -23.21 17.16 -16.82
N LEU A 85 -23.02 16.21 -15.88
CA LEU A 85 -24.12 15.48 -15.25
C LEU A 85 -25.05 16.41 -14.48
N ILE A 86 -24.51 17.27 -13.60
CA ILE A 86 -25.33 18.18 -12.79
C ILE A 86 -26.03 19.22 -13.66
N LEU A 87 -25.35 19.76 -14.69
CA LEU A 87 -25.96 20.67 -15.67
C LEU A 87 -27.09 19.98 -16.44
N PHE A 88 -26.89 18.73 -16.88
CA PHE A 88 -27.94 17.96 -17.55
C PHE A 88 -29.15 17.79 -16.63
N MET A 89 -28.93 17.37 -15.39
CA MET A 89 -30.01 17.23 -14.41
C MET A 89 -30.72 18.56 -14.14
N GLU A 90 -29.98 19.66 -13.97
CA GLU A 90 -30.53 21.02 -13.75
C GLU A 90 -31.39 21.49 -14.95
N VAL A 91 -30.91 21.30 -16.19
CA VAL A 91 -31.64 21.67 -17.41
C VAL A 91 -32.96 20.90 -17.53
N GLN A 92 -32.99 19.63 -17.13
CA GLN A 92 -34.22 18.83 -17.15
C GLN A 92 -35.28 19.32 -16.14
N ILE A 93 -34.88 20.05 -15.10
CA ILE A 93 -35.78 20.55 -14.06
C ILE A 93 -36.23 21.98 -14.37
N ARG A 94 -35.28 22.87 -14.70
CA ARG A 94 -35.50 24.33 -14.76
C ARG A 94 -35.24 24.94 -16.14
N GLY A 95 -34.75 24.16 -17.10
CA GLY A 95 -34.26 24.67 -18.37
C GLY A 95 -32.90 25.35 -18.27
N LEU A 96 -32.38 25.85 -19.39
CA LEU A 96 -31.07 26.49 -19.46
C LEU A 96 -31.15 27.97 -19.02
N ILE A 97 -30.59 28.29 -17.85
CA ILE A 97 -30.51 29.66 -17.34
C ILE A 97 -29.03 30.13 -17.43
N PRO A 98 -28.68 31.09 -18.31
CA PRO A 98 -27.26 31.43 -18.58
C PRO A 98 -26.42 31.85 -17.36
N GLY A 99 -27.04 32.43 -16.32
CA GLY A 99 -26.35 32.81 -15.07
C GLY A 99 -26.19 31.68 -14.04
N SER A 100 -26.93 30.57 -14.17
CA SER A 100 -26.84 29.46 -13.23
C SER A 100 -25.62 28.58 -13.49
N VAL A 101 -25.11 28.55 -14.73
CA VAL A 101 -24.00 27.67 -15.15
C VAL A 101 -22.70 27.97 -14.38
N LEU A 102 -22.30 29.24 -14.26
CA LEU A 102 -21.08 29.62 -13.53
C LEU A 102 -21.22 29.31 -12.03
N THR A 103 -22.39 29.63 -11.47
CA THR A 103 -22.72 29.36 -10.07
C THR A 103 -22.62 27.86 -9.78
N LEU A 104 -23.25 27.04 -10.62
CA LEU A 104 -23.27 25.59 -10.53
C LEU A 104 -21.88 24.98 -10.75
N ALA A 105 -21.08 25.54 -11.66
CA ALA A 105 -19.67 25.16 -11.83
C ALA A 105 -18.85 25.38 -10.55
N ILE A 106 -18.98 26.52 -9.89
CA ILE A 106 -18.29 26.78 -8.61
C ILE A 106 -18.73 25.78 -7.53
N TYR A 107 -20.04 25.58 -7.38
CA TYR A 107 -20.61 24.66 -6.39
C TYR A 107 -20.29 23.18 -6.64
N VAL A 108 -19.93 22.79 -7.86
CA VAL A 108 -19.55 21.40 -8.17
C VAL A 108 -18.03 21.24 -8.12
N ILE A 109 -17.29 22.14 -8.76
CA ILE A 109 -15.83 22.01 -8.92
C ILE A 109 -15.12 22.21 -7.59
N VAL A 110 -15.51 23.21 -6.79
CA VAL A 110 -14.81 23.52 -5.53
C VAL A 110 -14.95 22.38 -4.51
N PRO A 111 -16.17 21.89 -4.19
CA PRO A 111 -16.29 20.76 -3.26
C PRO A 111 -15.64 19.48 -3.79
N LEU A 112 -15.70 19.21 -5.09
CA LEU A 112 -15.03 18.05 -5.68
C LEU A 112 -13.50 18.16 -5.53
N ALA A 113 -12.92 19.33 -5.78
CA ALA A 113 -11.50 19.59 -5.60
C ALA A 113 -11.09 19.46 -4.13
N VAL A 114 -11.88 20.01 -3.20
CA VAL A 114 -11.63 19.91 -1.75
C VAL A 114 -11.69 18.46 -1.28
N VAL A 115 -12.76 17.73 -1.62
CA VAL A 115 -12.91 16.32 -1.25
C VAL A 115 -11.76 15.50 -1.82
N ASN A 116 -11.40 15.69 -3.09
CA ASN A 116 -10.29 14.96 -3.70
C ASN A 116 -8.94 15.28 -3.04
N LEU A 117 -8.69 16.55 -2.72
CA LEU A 117 -7.48 16.98 -2.02
C LEU A 117 -7.40 16.40 -0.60
N VAL A 118 -8.52 16.41 0.14
CA VAL A 118 -8.61 15.86 1.49
C VAL A 118 -8.38 14.35 1.47
N VAL A 119 -9.08 13.62 0.61
CA VAL A 119 -8.93 12.16 0.48
C VAL A 119 -7.49 11.79 0.10
N ASN A 120 -6.93 12.42 -0.94
CA ASN A 120 -5.54 12.15 -1.33
C ASN A 120 -4.53 12.65 -0.29
N GLY A 121 -4.84 13.70 0.45
CA GLY A 121 -4.03 14.21 1.55
C GLY A 121 -3.94 13.20 2.70
N PHE A 122 -5.06 12.61 3.12
CA PHE A 122 -5.07 11.54 4.11
C PHE A 122 -4.29 10.30 3.66
N VAL A 123 -4.42 9.91 2.39
CA VAL A 123 -3.64 8.80 1.82
C VAL A 123 -2.15 9.14 1.81
N ALA A 124 -1.77 10.34 1.39
CA ALA A 124 -0.39 10.78 1.36
C ALA A 124 0.23 10.92 2.77
N LEU A 125 -0.55 11.36 3.75
CA LEU A 125 -0.14 11.42 5.15
C LEU A 125 0.05 10.01 5.72
N GLY A 126 -0.86 9.08 5.47
CA GLY A 126 -0.71 7.69 5.89
C GLY A 126 0.51 7.00 5.28
N ASP A 127 0.79 7.27 3.99
CA ASP A 127 2.01 6.78 3.33
C ASP A 127 3.28 7.41 3.91
N ARG A 128 3.24 8.70 4.29
CA ARG A 128 4.36 9.39 4.94
C ARG A 128 4.61 8.87 6.35
N ASP A 129 3.58 8.68 7.16
CA ASP A 129 3.69 8.13 8.51
C ASP A 129 4.26 6.70 8.45
N THR A 130 3.78 5.89 7.51
CA THR A 130 4.32 4.55 7.29
C THR A 130 5.80 4.61 6.88
N LYS A 131 6.16 5.48 5.92
CA LYS A 131 7.56 5.67 5.50
C LYS A 131 8.44 6.27 6.60
N ALA A 132 7.93 7.17 7.43
CA ALA A 132 8.65 7.81 8.52
C ALA A 132 8.87 6.85 9.69
N ILE A 133 7.87 6.02 10.02
CA ILE A 133 8.02 4.94 11.00
C ILE A 133 9.05 3.93 10.52
N SER A 134 9.02 3.56 9.23
CA SER A 134 10.05 2.71 8.63
C SER A 134 11.43 3.38 8.61
N ALA A 135 11.51 4.69 8.36
CA ALA A 135 12.77 5.43 8.34
C ALA A 135 13.37 5.64 9.75
N GLU A 136 12.53 5.85 10.77
CA GLU A 136 12.96 5.97 12.16
C GLU A 136 13.36 4.60 12.73
N ALA A 137 12.64 3.53 12.36
CA ALA A 137 13.06 2.16 12.63
C ALA A 137 14.36 1.78 11.89
N PHE A 138 14.68 2.47 10.79
CA PHE A 138 15.87 2.29 9.97
C PHE A 138 16.96 3.34 10.24
N ARG A 139 16.82 4.23 11.24
CA ARG A 139 17.94 5.06 11.65
C ARG A 139 19.01 4.11 12.22
N PRO A 140 20.22 4.03 11.63
CA PRO A 140 21.29 3.25 12.22
C PRO A 140 21.54 3.85 13.61
N ARG A 141 21.33 3.04 14.65
CA ARG A 141 21.40 3.43 16.07
C ARG A 141 22.83 3.82 16.53
N PHE A 142 23.70 4.15 15.58
CA PHE A 142 25.12 4.45 15.75
C PHE A 142 25.54 5.81 15.16
N ALA A 143 24.61 6.70 14.82
CA ALA A 143 24.95 8.10 14.59
C ALA A 143 25.18 8.82 15.93
N ASP A 144 26.24 8.45 16.63
CA ASP A 144 26.85 9.21 17.74
C ASP A 144 28.10 9.92 17.15
N PRO A 145 28.26 11.24 17.28
CA PRO A 145 29.38 11.96 16.68
C PRO A 145 30.62 11.83 17.56
N SER A 146 31.27 10.66 17.55
CA SER A 146 32.61 10.51 18.12
C SER A 146 33.36 9.31 17.58
N THR A 147 33.64 9.31 16.28
CA THR A 147 34.79 8.57 15.74
C THR A 147 35.45 9.41 14.65
N ASP A 148 36.63 9.92 14.98
CA ASP A 148 37.52 10.61 14.06
C ASP A 148 37.86 9.72 12.85
N PRO A 149 37.96 10.27 11.62
CA PRO A 149 38.40 9.51 10.47
C PRO A 149 39.92 9.34 10.54
N VAL A 150 40.39 8.16 10.94
CA VAL A 150 41.79 7.78 10.70
C VAL A 150 41.97 7.59 9.20
N SER A 151 42.64 8.57 8.61
CA SER A 151 43.17 8.54 7.26
C SER A 151 44.26 7.47 7.13
N GLY A 152 44.21 6.68 6.05
CA GLY A 152 45.33 5.86 5.60
C GLY A 152 45.19 5.57 4.11
N PRO A 153 46.18 5.92 3.26
CA PRO A 153 46.16 5.56 1.85
C PRO A 153 46.68 4.14 1.70
N VAL A 154 45.85 3.21 1.21
CA VAL A 154 46.34 1.91 0.73
C VAL A 154 46.66 2.07 -0.75
N SER A 155 47.95 2.09 -1.07
CA SER A 155 48.47 1.98 -2.43
C SER A 155 48.26 0.56 -2.96
N GLU A 156 47.57 0.41 -4.09
CA GLU A 156 47.59 -0.83 -4.87
C GLU A 156 48.83 -0.87 -5.79
N PRO A 157 49.56 -1.99 -5.89
CA PRO A 157 50.49 -2.23 -6.97
C PRO A 157 49.79 -2.95 -8.13
N VAL A 158 49.96 -2.41 -9.35
CA VAL A 158 49.61 -3.05 -10.62
C VAL A 158 50.69 -4.07 -11.00
N PRO A 159 50.35 -5.30 -11.41
CA PRO A 159 51.24 -6.13 -12.21
C PRO A 159 50.76 -6.25 -13.67
N ASP A 160 51.73 -6.15 -14.57
CA ASP A 160 51.67 -6.24 -16.04
C ASP A 160 51.38 -7.70 -16.54
N PRO A 161 50.93 -7.90 -17.80
CA PRO A 161 50.41 -9.16 -18.30
C PRO A 161 51.51 -10.04 -18.92
N GLY A 162 51.54 -11.33 -18.57
CA GLY A 162 52.35 -12.27 -19.33
C GLY A 162 52.40 -13.69 -18.77
N SER A 163 51.98 -14.62 -19.62
CA SER A 163 52.32 -16.05 -19.65
C SER A 163 51.27 -17.05 -19.17
N ASN A 164 51.18 -18.11 -19.96
CA ASN A 164 50.05 -18.99 -20.23
C ASN A 164 50.06 -20.26 -19.37
N ALA A 165 48.86 -20.83 -19.20
CA ALA A 165 48.53 -22.26 -19.14
C ALA A 165 49.18 -23.14 -18.05
N ALA A 166 48.36 -23.57 -17.07
CA ALA A 166 47.98 -24.98 -16.89
C ALA A 166 47.01 -25.13 -15.71
N ALA A 167 46.01 -25.97 -15.95
CA ALA A 167 45.01 -26.60 -15.10
C ALA A 167 44.99 -26.41 -13.56
N ASP A 168 43.73 -26.37 -13.11
CA ASP A 168 43.15 -26.85 -11.85
C ASP A 168 42.87 -25.88 -10.69
N THR A 169 41.64 -26.00 -10.20
CA THR A 169 40.97 -25.27 -9.12
C THR A 169 40.67 -23.79 -9.36
N LEU A 170 39.59 -23.51 -10.11
CA LEU A 170 38.84 -22.27 -9.92
C LEU A 170 38.43 -22.20 -8.44
N PRO A 171 38.75 -21.12 -7.70
CA PRO A 171 38.14 -20.86 -6.40
C PRO A 171 36.62 -20.88 -6.61
N THR A 172 35.91 -21.59 -5.73
CA THR A 172 34.45 -21.48 -5.63
C THR A 172 34.14 -20.03 -5.30
N ALA A 173 33.92 -19.21 -6.34
CA ALA A 173 33.42 -17.87 -6.19
C ALA A 173 32.08 -18.03 -5.47
N THR A 174 32.05 -17.65 -4.20
CA THR A 174 30.84 -17.64 -3.40
C THR A 174 29.94 -16.62 -4.08
N VAL A 175 29.00 -17.10 -4.90
CA VAL A 175 28.03 -16.23 -5.56
C VAL A 175 27.21 -15.62 -4.45
N THR A 176 27.49 -14.37 -4.10
CA THR A 176 26.70 -13.62 -3.13
C THR A 176 25.26 -13.59 -3.65
N PRO A 177 24.27 -14.06 -2.87
CA PRO A 177 22.91 -14.12 -3.38
C PRO A 177 22.38 -12.69 -3.63
N LEU A 178 21.66 -12.48 -4.74
CA LEU A 178 21.23 -11.16 -5.26
C LEU A 178 20.47 -10.32 -4.23
N LEU A 179 19.73 -10.97 -3.34
CA LEU A 179 19.03 -10.35 -2.22
C LEU A 179 20.01 -9.71 -1.24
N PHE A 180 21.08 -10.42 -0.85
CA PHE A 180 22.05 -9.96 0.15
C PHE A 180 23.04 -8.94 -0.43
N GLU A 181 23.22 -8.90 -1.76
CA GLU A 181 23.92 -7.78 -2.41
C GLU A 181 23.16 -6.46 -2.29
N LYS A 182 21.82 -6.53 -2.28
CA LYS A 182 20.95 -5.35 -2.20
C LYS A 182 20.50 -5.03 -0.78
N LEU A 183 20.65 -5.97 0.14
CA LEU A 183 20.27 -5.80 1.53
C LEU A 183 21.38 -5.03 2.28
N PRO A 184 21.03 -4.00 3.06
CA PRO A 184 21.97 -3.38 3.98
C PRO A 184 22.66 -4.42 4.88
N SER A 185 23.99 -4.43 4.94
CA SER A 185 24.78 -5.47 5.62
C SER A 185 24.60 -5.46 7.15
N ASP A 186 24.13 -4.35 7.71
CA ASP A 186 23.75 -4.15 9.09
C ASP A 186 22.45 -4.89 9.49
N LEU A 187 21.64 -5.33 8.53
CA LEU A 187 20.44 -6.14 8.79
C LEU A 187 20.74 -7.63 8.90
N GLY A 188 21.78 -8.10 8.23
CA GLY A 188 22.31 -9.46 8.34
C GLY A 188 21.48 -10.51 7.63
N SER A 189 21.78 -11.77 7.93
CA SER A 189 21.21 -12.93 7.25
C SER A 189 20.07 -13.59 8.01
N ASP A 190 19.78 -13.20 9.26
CA ASP A 190 18.76 -13.86 10.07
C ASP A 190 17.34 -13.38 9.71
N LEU A 191 16.81 -13.94 8.61
CA LEU A 191 15.56 -13.54 7.98
C LEU A 191 14.34 -14.09 8.74
N ILE A 192 13.38 -13.23 9.08
CA ILE A 192 12.09 -13.57 9.67
C ILE A 192 11.03 -13.77 8.57
N SER A 193 10.87 -12.77 7.69
CA SER A 193 9.84 -12.78 6.65
C SER A 193 10.18 -11.87 5.48
N LEU A 194 9.62 -12.21 4.31
CA LEU A 194 9.67 -11.39 3.11
C LEU A 194 8.25 -11.11 2.62
N ARG A 195 7.95 -9.83 2.35
CA ARG A 195 6.64 -9.37 1.88
C ARG A 195 6.77 -8.64 0.55
N ALA A 196 6.05 -9.11 -0.46
CA ALA A 196 5.96 -8.42 -1.75
C ALA A 196 5.10 -7.16 -1.63
N GLN A 197 5.67 -6.01 -2.03
CA GLN A 197 5.01 -4.72 -2.14
C GLN A 197 5.27 -4.13 -3.54
N ASN A 198 4.40 -4.45 -4.49
CA ASN A 198 4.57 -4.07 -5.90
C ASN A 198 5.90 -4.57 -6.50
N HIS A 199 6.87 -3.67 -6.74
CA HIS A 199 8.20 -3.96 -7.29
C HIS A 199 9.30 -4.01 -6.23
N TYR A 200 8.91 -3.91 -4.96
CA TYR A 200 9.81 -4.04 -3.83
C TYR A 200 9.46 -5.29 -3.03
N VAL A 201 10.47 -5.83 -2.36
CA VAL A 201 10.33 -6.82 -1.31
C VAL A 201 10.76 -6.19 -0.01
N GLU A 202 9.84 -6.14 0.95
CA GLU A 202 10.16 -5.82 2.33
C GLU A 202 10.76 -7.06 2.98
N VAL A 203 12.01 -6.97 3.39
CA VAL A 203 12.79 -8.00 4.06
C VAL A 203 12.81 -7.66 5.54
N THR A 204 12.35 -8.58 6.37
CA THR A 204 12.38 -8.45 7.83
C THR A 204 13.40 -9.43 8.39
N THR A 205 14.33 -8.93 9.19
CA THR A 205 15.35 -9.71 9.93
C THR A 205 15.17 -9.51 11.43
N THR A 206 15.91 -10.23 12.26
CA THR A 206 15.96 -9.98 13.70
C THR A 206 16.58 -8.63 14.08
N ARG A 207 17.31 -8.00 13.15
CA ARG A 207 17.98 -6.70 13.36
C ARG A 207 17.21 -5.51 12.79
N GLY A 208 16.18 -5.73 11.99
CA GLY A 208 15.33 -4.66 11.45
C GLY A 208 14.65 -5.04 10.14
N THR A 209 14.30 -4.03 9.35
CA THR A 209 13.59 -4.19 8.07
C THR A 209 14.19 -3.31 6.97
N ALA A 210 14.21 -3.80 5.73
CA ALA A 210 14.55 -2.99 4.55
C ALA A 210 13.65 -3.29 3.35
N GLN A 211 13.57 -2.35 2.42
CA GLN A 211 12.95 -2.56 1.11
C GLN A 211 14.00 -2.77 0.03
N VAL A 212 13.88 -3.88 -0.70
CA VAL A 212 14.77 -4.24 -1.80
C VAL A 212 14.00 -4.18 -3.11
N LEU A 213 14.52 -3.45 -4.10
CA LEU A 213 13.94 -3.38 -5.45
C LEU A 213 14.17 -4.70 -6.20
N MET A 214 13.24 -5.64 -6.08
CA MET A 214 13.20 -6.91 -6.81
C MET A 214 11.81 -7.56 -6.69
N ARG A 215 11.57 -8.66 -7.43
CA ARG A 215 10.36 -9.46 -7.23
C ARG A 215 10.58 -10.52 -6.16
N LEU A 216 9.52 -10.86 -5.41
CA LEU A 216 9.59 -11.93 -4.40
C LEU A 216 9.98 -13.29 -5.01
N SER A 217 9.57 -13.56 -6.26
CA SER A 217 10.00 -14.77 -6.99
C SER A 217 11.50 -14.83 -7.25
N ASP A 218 12.13 -13.67 -7.41
CA ASP A 218 13.56 -13.59 -7.67
C ASP A 218 14.33 -13.74 -6.35
N ALA A 219 13.81 -13.12 -5.27
CA ALA A 219 14.37 -13.25 -3.93
C ALA A 219 14.35 -14.70 -3.44
N GLU A 220 13.32 -15.48 -3.75
CA GLU A 220 13.20 -16.89 -3.34
C GLU A 220 14.36 -17.79 -3.80
N ARG A 221 15.07 -17.42 -4.87
CA ARG A 221 16.25 -18.17 -5.34
C ARG A 221 17.38 -18.14 -4.33
N ASP A 222 17.47 -17.04 -3.58
CA ASP A 222 18.50 -16.79 -2.59
C ASP A 222 18.12 -17.31 -1.19
N LEU A 223 16.87 -17.77 -1.03
CA LEU A 223 16.33 -18.23 0.24
C LEU A 223 16.48 -19.73 0.46
N ALA A 224 17.06 -20.47 -0.51
CA ALA A 224 17.29 -21.91 -0.41
C ALA A 224 18.04 -22.35 0.87
N PRO A 225 18.99 -21.57 1.44
CA PRO A 225 19.65 -21.93 2.70
C PRO A 225 18.75 -21.85 3.95
N TYR A 226 17.58 -21.20 3.86
CA TYR A 226 16.68 -21.01 4.99
C TYR A 226 15.55 -22.03 4.95
N GLU A 227 15.16 -22.52 6.14
CA GLU A 227 13.95 -23.32 6.31
C GLU A 227 12.69 -22.45 6.20
N GLY A 228 12.43 -21.88 5.03
CA GLY A 228 11.26 -21.03 4.82
C GLY A 228 10.33 -21.49 3.73
N MET A 229 9.10 -20.98 3.80
CA MET A 229 8.00 -21.40 2.95
C MET A 229 7.24 -20.19 2.43
N ARG A 230 6.85 -20.25 1.15
CA ARG A 230 5.90 -19.30 0.55
C ARG A 230 4.47 -19.60 1.01
N VAL A 231 4.02 -18.91 2.06
CA VAL A 231 2.68 -19.10 2.65
C VAL A 231 1.57 -18.34 1.93
N HIS A 232 1.92 -17.31 1.17
CA HIS A 232 1.00 -16.54 0.34
C HIS A 232 1.69 -16.07 -0.95
N ARG A 233 0.91 -15.71 -1.98
CA ARG A 233 1.46 -15.12 -3.22
C ARG A 233 2.29 -13.85 -3.01
N SER A 234 2.21 -13.22 -1.83
CA SER A 234 2.96 -12.02 -1.45
C SER A 234 3.80 -12.22 -0.19
N TRP A 235 3.89 -13.44 0.34
CA TRP A 235 4.59 -13.71 1.60
C TRP A 235 5.43 -14.97 1.52
N TRP A 236 6.67 -14.84 1.96
CA TRP A 236 7.55 -15.92 2.35
C TRP A 236 7.91 -15.74 3.83
N VAL A 237 7.98 -16.83 4.58
CA VAL A 237 8.29 -16.81 6.02
C VAL A 237 9.37 -17.83 6.32
N ASN A 238 10.29 -17.48 7.21
CA ASN A 238 11.22 -18.43 7.79
C ASN A 238 10.50 -19.20 8.90
N LEU A 239 10.41 -20.53 8.75
CA LEU A 239 9.69 -21.39 9.68
C LEU A 239 10.33 -21.36 11.07
N ALA A 240 11.64 -21.12 11.19
CA ALA A 240 12.30 -20.98 12.48
C ALA A 240 11.68 -19.86 13.34
N HIS A 241 11.18 -18.79 12.72
CA HIS A 241 10.58 -17.64 13.40
C HIS A 241 9.06 -17.68 13.52
N VAL A 242 8.40 -18.80 13.17
CA VAL A 242 6.95 -18.94 13.38
C VAL A 242 6.66 -19.27 14.84
N ALA A 243 6.06 -18.33 15.58
CA ALA A 243 5.72 -18.51 16.98
C ALA A 243 4.43 -19.32 17.17
N SER A 244 3.38 -18.98 16.43
CA SER A 244 2.10 -19.70 16.49
C SER A 244 1.32 -19.60 15.18
N HIS A 245 0.23 -20.36 15.09
CA HIS A 245 -0.72 -20.27 14.00
C HIS A 245 -2.15 -20.34 14.56
N ALA A 246 -3.07 -19.62 13.93
CA ALA A 246 -4.46 -19.53 14.35
C ALA A 246 -5.41 -19.56 13.14
N ARG A 247 -6.66 -19.97 13.39
CA ARG A 247 -7.74 -19.77 12.42
C ARG A 247 -8.29 -18.37 12.57
N THR A 248 -8.58 -17.71 11.47
CA THR A 248 -9.25 -16.41 11.52
C THR A 248 -10.76 -16.62 11.60
N SER A 249 -11.49 -15.64 12.18
CA SER A 249 -12.95 -15.65 12.28
C SER A 249 -13.68 -15.78 10.93
N ALA A 250 -13.00 -15.47 9.82
CA ALA A 250 -13.50 -15.64 8.46
C ALA A 250 -13.15 -17.02 7.84
N GLY A 251 -12.69 -17.99 8.63
CA GLY A 251 -12.25 -19.32 8.14
C GLY A 251 -10.87 -19.32 7.46
N GLY A 252 -10.10 -18.24 7.67
CA GLY A 252 -8.72 -18.10 7.23
C GLY A 252 -7.74 -18.86 8.12
N MET A 253 -6.46 -18.86 7.73
CA MET A 253 -5.36 -19.26 8.61
C MET A 253 -4.35 -18.12 8.61
N GLU A 254 -3.83 -17.79 9.79
CA GLU A 254 -2.87 -16.71 10.03
C GLU A 254 -1.72 -17.25 10.90
N LEU A 255 -0.50 -16.87 10.57
CA LEU A 255 0.70 -17.13 11.36
C LEU A 255 1.02 -15.92 12.22
N THR A 256 1.52 -16.16 13.43
CA THR A 256 2.18 -15.14 14.25
C THR A 256 3.68 -15.44 14.26
N LEU A 257 4.50 -14.48 13.85
CA LEU A 257 5.96 -14.59 13.84
C LEU A 257 6.57 -14.15 15.18
N SER A 258 7.86 -14.41 15.38
CA SER A 258 8.61 -14.08 16.61
C SER A 258 8.64 -12.58 16.94
N ASN A 259 8.49 -11.72 15.93
CA ASN A 259 8.35 -10.27 16.09
C ASN A 259 6.89 -9.80 16.30
N GLY A 260 5.95 -10.72 16.47
CA GLY A 260 4.51 -10.44 16.60
C GLY A 260 3.79 -10.15 15.28
N GLN A 261 4.48 -10.17 14.14
CA GLN A 261 3.86 -9.93 12.83
C GLN A 261 2.87 -11.04 12.49
N LYS A 262 1.68 -10.63 12.04
CA LYS A 262 0.62 -11.52 11.58
C LYS A 262 0.67 -11.71 10.07
N VAL A 263 0.77 -12.95 9.61
CA VAL A 263 0.94 -13.30 8.18
C VAL A 263 -0.20 -14.21 7.70
N PRO A 264 -0.96 -13.80 6.66
CA PRO A 264 -2.05 -14.62 6.13
C PRO A 264 -1.51 -15.83 5.34
N VAL A 265 -2.19 -16.97 5.49
CA VAL A 265 -1.87 -18.21 4.77
C VAL A 265 -2.93 -18.49 3.70
N SER A 266 -2.47 -18.65 2.46
CA SER A 266 -3.36 -18.99 1.35
C SER A 266 -3.98 -20.38 1.53
N ARG A 267 -5.21 -20.57 1.03
CA ARG A 267 -5.96 -21.84 1.16
C ARG A 267 -5.14 -23.06 0.72
N ASN A 268 -4.46 -22.94 -0.42
CA ASN A 268 -3.69 -24.04 -1.01
C ASN A 268 -2.40 -24.37 -0.22
N GLN A 269 -1.88 -23.43 0.57
CA GLN A 269 -0.64 -23.62 1.34
C GLN A 269 -0.87 -24.10 2.77
N ARG A 270 -2.12 -24.17 3.24
CA ARG A 270 -2.43 -24.57 4.64
C ARG A 270 -2.01 -26.00 4.95
N ALA A 271 -2.20 -26.92 4.00
CA ALA A 271 -1.84 -28.32 4.18
C ALA A 271 -0.31 -28.49 4.27
N ALA A 272 0.43 -27.86 3.35
CA ALA A 272 1.88 -27.85 3.35
C ALA A 272 2.46 -27.22 4.62
N LEU A 273 1.88 -26.09 5.07
CA LEU A 273 2.32 -25.40 6.28
C LEU A 273 2.10 -26.23 7.55
N ARG A 274 0.97 -26.94 7.67
CA ARG A 274 0.73 -27.86 8.80
C ARG A 274 1.72 -29.01 8.84
N ALA A 275 2.05 -29.56 7.67
CA ALA A 275 3.07 -30.61 7.57
C ALA A 275 4.47 -30.10 7.95
N ALA A 276 4.77 -28.83 7.63
CA ALA A 276 6.05 -28.19 7.93
C ALA A 276 6.19 -27.67 9.38
N LEU A 277 5.11 -27.60 10.15
CA LEU A 277 5.09 -27.13 11.55
C LEU A 277 4.62 -28.22 12.54
N PRO A 278 5.26 -29.40 12.61
CA PRO A 278 4.87 -30.42 13.58
C PRO A 278 5.18 -29.90 15.01
N GLY A 279 4.14 -29.74 15.83
CA GLY A 279 4.27 -29.49 17.28
C GLY A 279 4.29 -28.03 17.75
N ARG A 280 4.14 -27.02 16.88
CA ARG A 280 3.94 -25.63 17.31
C ARG A 280 2.44 -25.34 17.46
N GLY A 281 1.98 -25.27 18.71
CA GLY A 281 0.55 -25.30 19.08
C GLY A 281 -0.35 -24.32 18.33
N GLU A 282 -1.59 -24.75 18.07
CA GLU A 282 -2.71 -23.85 17.74
C GLU A 282 -2.92 -22.93 18.95
N SER A 283 -2.56 -21.65 18.84
CA SER A 283 -2.92 -20.67 19.85
C SER A 283 -4.41 -20.39 19.72
N GLY A 284 -5.18 -20.90 20.68
CA GLY A 284 -6.64 -20.87 20.72
C GLY A 284 -7.27 -19.48 20.53
N ASP A 285 -8.51 -19.53 20.08
CA ASP A 285 -9.41 -18.43 19.75
C ASP A 285 -9.41 -17.31 20.80
N LEU A 286 -8.74 -16.18 20.54
CA LEU A 286 -8.84 -14.96 21.37
C LEU A 286 -10.11 -14.15 21.05
N SER A 287 -11.25 -14.82 20.81
CA SER A 287 -12.53 -14.18 20.52
C SER A 287 -13.52 -14.18 21.70
N GLU A 288 -13.12 -14.56 22.91
CA GLU A 288 -14.04 -14.71 24.06
C GLU A 288 -13.58 -13.98 25.33
N ALA A 289 -13.04 -12.75 25.18
CA ALA A 289 -12.70 -11.89 26.33
C ALA A 289 -13.01 -10.41 26.04
N ALA A 290 -14.25 -10.14 25.65
CA ALA A 290 -14.86 -8.81 25.72
C ALA A 290 -16.38 -8.98 25.80
N GLU A 291 -16.83 -9.52 26.93
CA GLU A 291 -18.19 -9.32 27.44
C GLU A 291 -18.16 -8.17 28.44
#